data_AF-A0A0D9WZ40-F1
#
_entry.id   AF-A0A0D9WZ40-F1
#
_cell.length_a   1.000
_cell.length_b   1.000
_cell.length_c   1.000
_cell.angle_alpha   90.00
_cell.angle_beta   90.00
_cell.angle_gamma   90.00
#
_symmetry.space_group_name_H-M   'P 1'
#
loop_
_entity.id
_entity.type
_entity.pdbx_description
1 polymer ?
#
loop_
_entity_poly.entity_id
_entity_poly.type
_entity_poly.pdbx_seq_one_letter_code
_entity_poly.pdbx_strand_id
1 'polypeptide(L)'
;MGTPLPSEIKFGANRVEIYRCNYCSGTTRFPRYNDPYKLLETRKGRCGEWANCFTFYCRTFGYDARLILDFTDHVWTECFSNLYGRWMHLDPCEGVYDNPLLYEKGWNKKLDYVIAISNDGVRDVTKRYTRKWHEVLSRRIITSEDNVSAVLSSITGKYRSGLSIDRLAVIEKRDKKESEELSKAAYLEVDTTISLPGRQSGSVEWRKARSELGQVDSLTSSACPVRKCVDAHVSKVYDALSSLLSHFCDENIPKERAIEVFDTLKRVMQNLKDANFKSRRVTLDKKTQQIFEEIFPSIERLLCAMSLKAELGTDGECSATAVGNKIHTSLALPVAMDAVDEILSNYKSDVFCTKVHQFPRGNRLCSGSVLASGEQLPIGIATAAFDGIHSSKWEEPDGSKGCWIIYKMLDDQTCELDSYDLMSANDVPERDPMDWYNNFVYLHTLLCRAP
;
A
#
# COMPACT_ATOMS: atom_id res chain seq x y z
N MET A 1 -2.23 0.19 -35.85
CA MET A 1 -1.17 -0.38 -35.01
C MET A 1 0.19 0.02 -35.57
N GLY A 2 1.17 0.30 -34.72
CA GLY A 2 2.52 0.66 -35.14
C GLY A 2 3.51 -0.50 -34.98
N THR A 3 4.58 -0.50 -35.78
CA THR A 3 5.70 -1.44 -35.63
C THR A 3 6.46 -1.12 -34.34
N PRO A 4 6.68 -2.10 -33.45
CA PRO A 4 7.48 -1.90 -32.24
C PRO A 4 8.92 -1.50 -32.57
N LEU A 5 9.45 -0.52 -31.84
CA LEU A 5 10.85 -0.11 -31.93
C LEU A 5 11.74 -1.07 -31.12
N PRO A 6 13.04 -1.20 -31.45
CA PRO A 6 13.98 -2.01 -30.67
C PRO A 6 14.01 -1.64 -29.17
N SER A 7 13.90 -0.34 -28.86
CA SER A 7 13.81 0.16 -27.50
C SER A 7 12.52 -0.23 -26.78
N GLU A 8 11.43 -0.45 -27.51
CA GLU A 8 10.14 -0.87 -26.96
C GLU A 8 10.11 -2.39 -26.74
N ILE A 9 10.62 -3.15 -27.71
CA ILE A 9 10.76 -4.63 -27.66
C ILE A 9 11.63 -5.04 -26.47
N LYS A 10 12.70 -4.29 -26.16
CA LYS A 10 13.57 -4.53 -25.00
C LYS A 10 12.80 -4.69 -23.69
N PHE A 11 11.66 -3.99 -23.55
CA PHE A 11 10.80 -4.03 -22.35
C PHE A 11 9.50 -4.84 -22.58
N GLY A 12 9.53 -5.76 -23.55
CA GLY A 12 8.44 -6.69 -23.84
C GLY A 12 7.24 -6.08 -24.56
N ALA A 13 7.36 -4.88 -25.15
CA ALA A 13 6.27 -4.27 -25.90
C ALA A 13 6.20 -4.80 -27.34
N ASN A 14 5.57 -5.96 -27.51
CA ASN A 14 5.32 -6.57 -28.82
C ASN A 14 4.17 -5.90 -29.59
N ARG A 15 3.37 -5.08 -28.90
CA ARG A 15 2.20 -4.41 -29.47
C ARG A 15 2.29 -2.92 -29.19
N VAL A 16 2.16 -2.09 -30.23
CA VAL A 16 2.17 -0.63 -30.10
C VAL A 16 0.93 -0.03 -30.75
N GLU A 17 0.14 0.65 -29.93
CA GLU A 17 -1.00 1.42 -30.39
C GLU A 17 -0.51 2.81 -30.83
N ILE A 18 -1.08 3.33 -31.91
CA ILE A 18 -0.71 4.62 -32.48
C ILE A 18 -1.95 5.50 -32.49
N TYR A 19 -1.83 6.66 -31.88
CA TYR A 19 -2.90 7.63 -31.76
C TYR A 19 -2.51 8.91 -32.48
N ARG A 20 -3.43 9.48 -33.26
CA ARG A 20 -3.24 10.78 -33.92
C ARG A 20 -4.09 11.81 -33.19
N CYS A 21 -3.49 12.94 -32.84
CA CYS A 21 -4.21 14.06 -32.26
C CYS A 21 -5.04 14.75 -33.35
N ASN A 22 -6.33 14.95 -33.11
CA ASN A 22 -7.22 15.63 -34.05
C ASN A 22 -6.98 17.15 -34.14
N TYR A 23 -6.26 17.74 -33.17
CA TYR A 23 -5.99 19.19 -33.13
C TYR A 23 -4.65 19.56 -33.76
N CYS A 24 -3.56 18.88 -33.38
CA CYS A 24 -2.21 19.21 -33.85
C CYS A 24 -1.66 18.23 -34.90
N SER A 25 -2.41 17.19 -35.28
CA SER A 25 -1.94 16.09 -36.13
C SER A 25 -0.72 15.31 -35.60
N GLY A 26 -0.24 15.62 -34.39
CA GLY A 26 0.85 14.89 -33.73
C GLY A 26 0.49 13.42 -33.50
N THR A 27 1.51 12.56 -33.58
CA THR A 27 1.35 11.11 -33.39
C THR A 27 1.92 10.69 -32.05
N THR A 28 1.10 10.04 -31.25
CA THR A 28 1.47 9.47 -29.95
C THR A 28 1.56 7.96 -30.06
N ARG A 29 2.69 7.40 -29.61
CA ARG A 29 2.88 5.95 -29.49
C ARG A 29 2.48 5.49 -28.09
N PHE A 30 1.80 4.36 -28.02
CA PHE A 30 1.44 3.70 -26.76
C PHE A 30 1.88 2.23 -26.80
N PRO A 31 3.14 1.96 -26.43
CA PRO A 31 3.66 0.60 -26.35
C PRO A 31 3.06 -0.15 -25.15
N ARG A 32 2.64 -1.40 -25.37
CA ARG A 32 2.06 -2.30 -24.36
C ARG A 32 3.17 -3.09 -23.68
N TYR A 33 3.84 -2.48 -22.71
CA TYR A 33 4.98 -3.05 -22.01
C TYR A 33 4.59 -4.24 -21.12
N ASN A 34 5.45 -5.26 -21.07
CA ASN A 34 5.29 -6.41 -20.17
C ASN A 34 6.39 -6.46 -19.08
N ASP A 35 7.43 -5.63 -19.19
CA ASP A 35 8.44 -5.49 -18.15
C ASP A 35 7.90 -4.63 -16.99
N PRO A 36 7.73 -5.18 -15.78
CA PRO A 36 7.21 -4.41 -14.64
C PRO A 36 8.11 -3.24 -14.24
N TYR A 37 9.44 -3.31 -14.43
CA TYR A 37 10.33 -2.17 -14.14
C TYR A 37 10.02 -0.99 -15.07
N LYS A 38 9.69 -1.25 -16.33
CA LYS A 38 9.27 -0.19 -17.26
C LYS A 38 7.91 0.40 -16.87
N LEU A 39 7.03 -0.41 -16.28
CA LEU A 39 5.73 0.04 -15.79
C LEU A 39 5.85 1.01 -14.59
N LEU A 40 6.88 0.84 -13.73
CA LEU A 40 7.19 1.78 -12.65
C LEU A 40 7.56 3.18 -13.14
N GLU A 41 8.21 3.26 -14.31
CA GLU A 41 8.57 4.51 -14.96
C GLU A 41 7.36 5.13 -15.69
N THR A 42 6.66 4.33 -16.49
CA THR A 42 5.59 4.83 -17.36
C THR A 42 4.31 5.18 -16.61
N ARG A 43 4.02 4.49 -15.49
CA ARG A 43 2.88 4.70 -14.59
C ARG A 43 1.53 4.84 -15.30
N LYS A 44 1.36 4.12 -16.40
CA LYS A 44 0.14 4.14 -17.23
C LYS A 44 -0.03 2.83 -17.97
N GLY A 45 -1.27 2.47 -18.27
CA GLY A 45 -1.58 1.19 -18.88
C GLY A 45 -3.07 0.86 -18.84
N ARG A 46 -3.42 -0.38 -19.23
CA ARG A 46 -4.73 -0.99 -19.01
C ARG A 46 -4.61 -2.16 -18.03
N CYS A 47 -5.66 -2.96 -17.84
CA CYS A 47 -5.67 -4.05 -16.86
C CYS A 47 -4.44 -4.95 -16.90
N GLY A 48 -3.93 -5.28 -18.09
CA GLY A 48 -2.66 -6.00 -18.27
C GLY A 48 -1.49 -5.38 -17.51
N GLU A 49 -1.18 -4.12 -17.78
CA GLU A 49 -0.10 -3.39 -17.13
C GLU A 49 -0.35 -3.17 -15.63
N TRP A 50 -1.58 -2.82 -15.26
CA TRP A 50 -1.95 -2.56 -13.87
C TRP A 50 -1.81 -3.82 -13.01
N ALA A 51 -2.38 -4.96 -13.44
CA ALA A 51 -2.27 -6.22 -12.73
C ALA A 51 -0.83 -6.75 -12.71
N ASN A 52 -0.07 -6.60 -13.80
CA ASN A 52 1.34 -6.99 -13.86
C ASN A 52 2.18 -6.20 -12.84
N CYS A 53 2.10 -4.87 -12.88
CA CYS A 53 2.85 -4.00 -11.97
C CYS A 53 2.42 -4.19 -10.51
N PHE A 54 1.12 -4.34 -10.24
CA PHE A 54 0.62 -4.55 -8.90
C PHE A 54 1.03 -5.92 -8.33
N THR A 55 0.93 -7.00 -9.12
CA THR A 55 1.41 -8.32 -8.71
C THR A 55 2.91 -8.29 -8.42
N PHE A 56 3.70 -7.57 -9.23
CA PHE A 56 5.13 -7.35 -8.99
C PHE A 56 5.39 -6.64 -7.65
N TYR A 57 4.62 -5.60 -7.31
CA TYR A 57 4.69 -4.96 -5.99
C TYR A 57 4.38 -5.95 -4.86
N CYS A 58 3.26 -6.69 -4.95
CA CYS A 58 2.89 -7.67 -3.94
C CYS A 58 4.02 -8.68 -3.68
N ARG A 59 4.64 -9.19 -4.74
CA ARG A 59 5.78 -10.11 -4.63
C ARG A 59 7.00 -9.45 -4.01
N THR A 60 7.30 -8.20 -4.38
CA THR A 60 8.44 -7.44 -3.85
C THR A 60 8.29 -7.15 -2.36
N PHE A 61 7.06 -6.88 -1.89
CA PHE A 61 6.74 -6.72 -0.47
C PHE A 61 6.62 -8.05 0.29
N GLY A 62 6.93 -9.18 -0.34
CA GLY A 62 6.96 -10.49 0.31
C GLY A 62 5.59 -11.15 0.48
N TYR A 63 4.55 -10.65 -0.19
CA TYR A 63 3.26 -11.35 -0.22
C TYR A 63 3.33 -12.58 -1.13
N ASP A 64 2.66 -13.65 -0.72
CA ASP A 64 2.30 -14.73 -1.63
C ASP A 64 1.23 -14.16 -2.58
N ALA A 65 1.57 -14.01 -3.86
CA ALA A 65 0.73 -13.36 -4.85
C ALA A 65 0.61 -14.20 -6.12
N ARG A 66 -0.57 -14.12 -6.74
CA ARG A 66 -0.91 -14.74 -8.03
C ARG A 66 -1.35 -13.68 -9.01
N LEU A 67 -0.92 -13.80 -10.26
CA LEU A 67 -1.57 -13.13 -11.37
C LEU A 67 -2.76 -13.99 -11.80
N ILE A 68 -3.95 -13.40 -11.89
CA ILE A 68 -5.16 -14.08 -12.30
C ILE A 68 -5.45 -13.74 -13.75
N LEU A 69 -5.64 -14.79 -14.56
CA LEU A 69 -5.98 -14.70 -15.97
C LEU A 69 -7.43 -15.16 -16.17
N ASP A 70 -8.30 -14.21 -16.50
CA ASP A 70 -9.65 -14.47 -16.98
C ASP A 70 -9.64 -14.46 -18.51
N PHE A 71 -10.06 -15.59 -19.10
CA PHE A 71 -10.01 -15.82 -20.53
C PHE A 71 -10.99 -14.90 -21.29
N THR A 72 -11.90 -14.23 -20.58
CA THR A 72 -12.81 -13.21 -21.12
C THR A 72 -12.22 -11.80 -21.12
N ASP A 73 -10.91 -11.69 -21.40
CA ASP A 73 -10.14 -10.44 -21.58
C ASP A 73 -10.07 -9.55 -20.31
N HIS A 74 -9.72 -10.14 -19.16
CA HIS A 74 -9.37 -9.38 -17.97
C HIS A 74 -8.28 -10.08 -17.14
N VAL A 75 -7.57 -9.30 -16.34
CA VAL A 75 -6.53 -9.82 -15.42
C VAL A 75 -6.52 -9.00 -14.14
N TRP A 76 -6.18 -9.65 -13.03
CA TRP A 76 -6.08 -9.04 -11.71
C TRP A 76 -5.12 -9.84 -10.82
N THR A 77 -5.12 -9.58 -9.52
CA THR A 77 -4.19 -10.19 -8.56
C THR A 77 -4.94 -10.93 -7.45
N GLU A 78 -4.39 -12.04 -6.95
CA GLU A 78 -4.75 -12.56 -5.63
C GLU A 78 -3.54 -12.47 -4.71
N CYS A 79 -3.76 -12.11 -3.44
CA CYS A 79 -2.75 -12.26 -2.40
C CYS A 79 -3.26 -13.15 -1.27
N PHE A 80 -2.39 -14.00 -0.71
CA PHE A 80 -2.77 -14.79 0.44
C PHE A 80 -2.76 -13.92 1.70
N SER A 81 -3.90 -13.88 2.38
CA SER A 81 -4.00 -13.24 3.69
C SER A 81 -3.68 -14.26 4.78
N ASN A 82 -2.60 -14.04 5.52
CA ASN A 82 -2.29 -14.85 6.70
C ASN A 82 -3.33 -14.68 7.82
N LEU A 83 -3.97 -13.52 7.94
CA LEU A 83 -5.02 -13.25 8.93
C LEU A 83 -6.25 -14.14 8.70
N TYR A 84 -6.82 -14.08 7.49
CA TYR A 84 -7.98 -14.89 7.11
C TYR A 84 -7.64 -16.34 6.70
N GLY A 85 -6.36 -16.66 6.48
CA GLY A 85 -5.92 -17.99 6.05
C GLY A 85 -6.43 -18.41 4.67
N ARG A 86 -6.69 -17.46 3.76
CA ARG A 86 -7.19 -17.70 2.39
C ARG A 86 -6.64 -16.69 1.37
N TRP A 87 -6.85 -16.99 0.09
CA TRP A 87 -6.57 -16.07 -1.00
C TRP A 87 -7.62 -14.96 -1.05
N MET A 88 -7.14 -13.73 -1.23
CA MET A 88 -7.95 -12.52 -1.31
C MET A 88 -7.89 -11.99 -2.74
N HIS A 89 -9.04 -11.73 -3.33
CA HIS A 89 -9.18 -11.07 -4.62
C HIS A 89 -8.70 -9.61 -4.53
N LEU A 90 -7.93 -9.12 -5.51
CA LEU A 90 -7.44 -7.75 -5.60
C LEU A 90 -7.48 -7.28 -7.08
N ASP A 91 -8.32 -6.29 -7.39
CA ASP A 91 -8.34 -5.64 -8.70
C ASP A 91 -7.79 -4.20 -8.60
N PRO A 92 -6.53 -3.97 -9.02
CA PRO A 92 -5.91 -2.64 -8.97
C PRO A 92 -6.50 -1.65 -9.98
N CYS A 93 -7.24 -2.11 -11.01
CA CYS A 93 -7.87 -1.21 -11.97
C CYS A 93 -9.12 -0.54 -11.40
N GLU A 94 -9.77 -1.23 -10.47
CA GLU A 94 -11.04 -0.82 -9.88
C GLU A 94 -10.87 -0.36 -8.42
N GLY A 95 -9.69 -0.53 -7.82
CA GLY A 95 -9.46 -0.24 -6.40
C GLY A 95 -10.24 -1.16 -5.47
N VAL A 96 -10.62 -2.35 -5.94
CA VAL A 96 -11.47 -3.30 -5.23
C VAL A 96 -10.63 -4.42 -4.62
N TYR A 97 -10.90 -4.76 -3.36
CA TYR A 97 -10.38 -5.95 -2.72
C TYR A 97 -11.53 -6.85 -2.23
N ASP A 98 -11.28 -8.14 -2.17
CA ASP A 98 -12.12 -9.20 -1.61
C ASP A 98 -13.57 -9.29 -2.10
N ASN A 99 -13.87 -8.72 -3.27
CA ASN A 99 -15.17 -8.84 -3.92
C ASN A 99 -15.09 -9.67 -5.22
N PRO A 100 -14.91 -11.00 -5.15
CA PRO A 100 -14.71 -11.84 -6.34
C PRO A 100 -15.93 -11.89 -7.27
N LEU A 101 -17.13 -11.56 -6.79
CA LEU A 101 -18.34 -11.53 -7.65
C LEU A 101 -18.48 -10.22 -8.45
N LEU A 102 -17.52 -9.30 -8.36
CA LEU A 102 -17.51 -8.04 -9.12
C LEU A 102 -17.75 -8.28 -10.62
N TYR A 103 -17.10 -9.29 -11.19
CA TYR A 103 -17.13 -9.55 -12.62
C TYR A 103 -18.45 -10.16 -13.10
N GLU A 104 -18.87 -11.27 -12.48
CA GLU A 104 -20.11 -11.95 -12.89
C GLU A 104 -21.35 -11.15 -12.51
N LYS A 105 -21.40 -10.58 -11.30
CA LYS A 105 -22.57 -9.86 -10.80
C LYS A 105 -22.55 -8.37 -11.14
N GLY A 106 -21.44 -7.68 -10.85
CA GLY A 106 -21.33 -6.24 -11.09
C GLY A 106 -21.27 -5.89 -12.58
N TRP A 107 -20.43 -6.60 -13.34
CA TRP A 107 -20.21 -6.31 -14.78
C TRP A 107 -21.04 -7.19 -15.70
N ASN A 108 -21.78 -8.17 -15.16
CA ASN A 108 -22.52 -9.15 -15.93
C ASN A 108 -21.64 -9.95 -16.91
N LYS A 109 -20.36 -10.18 -16.56
CA LYS A 109 -19.43 -10.96 -17.40
C LYS A 109 -19.85 -12.43 -17.44
N LYS A 110 -19.83 -13.01 -18.63
CA LYS A 110 -20.04 -14.45 -18.85
C LYS A 110 -18.73 -15.21 -18.78
N LEU A 111 -18.23 -15.43 -17.56
CA LEU A 111 -16.95 -16.11 -17.30
C LEU A 111 -16.92 -17.55 -17.85
N ASP A 112 -15.73 -18.03 -18.20
CA ASP A 112 -15.43 -19.41 -18.64
C ASP A 112 -14.26 -20.03 -17.85
N TYR A 113 -13.05 -19.52 -18.01
CA TYR A 113 -11.83 -19.99 -17.35
C TYR A 113 -11.14 -18.82 -16.63
N VAL A 114 -10.95 -18.99 -15.32
CA VAL A 114 -10.18 -18.07 -14.49
C VAL A 114 -9.04 -18.84 -13.83
N ILE A 115 -7.82 -18.60 -14.31
CA ILE A 115 -6.63 -19.35 -13.94
C ILE A 115 -5.69 -18.47 -13.12
N ALA A 116 -5.35 -18.93 -11.92
CA ALA A 116 -4.34 -18.33 -11.08
C ALA A 116 -2.94 -18.84 -11.43
N ILE A 117 -1.96 -17.92 -11.51
CA ILE A 117 -0.57 -18.21 -11.85
C ILE A 117 0.34 -17.62 -10.76
N SER A 118 1.18 -18.44 -10.14
CA SER A 118 2.21 -18.00 -9.19
C SER A 118 3.53 -18.77 -9.35
N ASN A 119 4.51 -18.42 -8.52
CA ASN A 119 5.78 -19.14 -8.43
C ASN A 119 5.64 -20.60 -7.94
N ASP A 120 4.54 -20.92 -7.25
CA ASP A 120 4.29 -22.23 -6.67
C ASP A 120 3.41 -23.12 -7.60
N GLY A 121 3.02 -22.61 -8.78
CA GLY A 121 2.27 -23.34 -9.80
C GLY A 121 1.06 -22.58 -10.36
N VAL A 122 0.13 -23.34 -10.94
CA VAL A 122 -1.10 -22.83 -11.57
C VAL A 122 -2.34 -23.52 -11.00
N ARG A 123 -3.46 -22.81 -10.94
CA ARG A 123 -4.71 -23.35 -10.37
C ARG A 123 -5.94 -22.76 -11.02
N ASP A 124 -6.95 -23.61 -11.25
CA ASP A 124 -8.28 -23.13 -11.63
C ASP A 124 -8.99 -22.56 -10.40
N VAL A 125 -9.27 -21.27 -10.44
CA VAL A 125 -9.96 -20.53 -9.38
C VAL A 125 -11.34 -20.03 -9.82
N THR A 126 -11.85 -20.50 -10.97
CA THR A 126 -13.11 -20.04 -11.58
C THR A 126 -14.27 -20.05 -10.61
N LYS A 127 -14.40 -21.12 -9.80
CA LYS A 127 -15.48 -21.28 -8.81
C LYS A 127 -15.53 -20.18 -7.73
N ARG A 128 -14.42 -19.45 -7.50
CA ARG A 128 -14.41 -18.29 -6.59
C ARG A 128 -15.23 -17.13 -7.16
N TYR A 129 -15.16 -16.94 -8.47
CA TYR A 129 -15.65 -15.77 -9.20
C TYR A 129 -17.05 -15.95 -9.82
N THR A 130 -17.69 -17.08 -9.59
CA THR A 130 -19.04 -17.40 -10.12
C THR A 130 -19.93 -18.00 -9.04
N ARG A 131 -21.24 -17.76 -9.13
CA ARG A 131 -22.31 -18.54 -8.49
C ARG A 131 -23.19 -19.27 -9.49
N LYS A 132 -22.90 -19.10 -10.78
CA LYS A 132 -23.61 -19.74 -11.91
C LYS A 132 -22.74 -20.81 -12.54
N TRP A 133 -22.19 -21.71 -11.71
CA TRP A 133 -21.24 -22.74 -12.15
C TRP A 133 -21.77 -23.59 -13.30
N HIS A 134 -23.06 -23.93 -13.28
CA HIS A 134 -23.73 -24.66 -14.36
C HIS A 134 -23.68 -23.92 -15.71
N GLU A 135 -23.86 -22.59 -15.71
CA GLU A 135 -23.74 -21.79 -16.93
C GLU A 135 -22.27 -21.67 -17.38
N VAL A 136 -21.34 -21.53 -16.45
CA VAL A 136 -19.90 -21.48 -16.73
C VAL A 136 -19.43 -22.77 -17.39
N LEU A 137 -19.84 -23.94 -16.88
CA LEU A 137 -19.54 -25.25 -17.48
C LEU A 137 -19.97 -25.32 -18.95
N SER A 138 -21.12 -24.76 -19.31
CA SER A 138 -21.59 -24.74 -20.70
C SER A 138 -20.69 -23.94 -21.66
N ARG A 139 -19.88 -23.00 -21.13
CA ARG A 139 -18.96 -22.16 -21.89
C ARG A 139 -17.53 -22.70 -21.90
N ARG A 140 -17.22 -23.67 -21.06
CA ARG A 140 -15.88 -24.28 -20.93
C ARG A 140 -15.67 -25.36 -21.99
N ILE A 141 -15.47 -24.91 -23.23
CA ILE A 141 -15.42 -25.78 -24.42
C ILE A 141 -14.02 -26.03 -24.99
N ILE A 142 -12.95 -25.47 -24.37
CA ILE A 142 -11.57 -25.62 -24.89
C ILE A 142 -11.10 -27.08 -24.76
N THR A 143 -11.44 -27.74 -23.65
CA THR A 143 -11.11 -29.14 -23.36
C THR A 143 -11.99 -29.66 -22.22
N SER A 144 -11.93 -30.96 -21.89
CA SER A 144 -12.67 -31.54 -20.77
C SER A 144 -12.15 -31.07 -19.41
N GLU A 145 -13.01 -31.05 -18.38
CA GLU A 145 -12.61 -30.67 -17.02
C GLU A 145 -11.49 -31.58 -16.46
N ASP A 146 -11.51 -32.88 -16.79
CA ASP A 146 -10.44 -33.81 -16.43
C ASP A 146 -9.10 -33.42 -17.06
N ASN A 147 -9.12 -32.99 -18.33
CA ASN A 147 -7.93 -32.52 -19.02
C ASN A 147 -7.42 -31.20 -18.43
N VAL A 148 -8.32 -30.25 -18.09
CA VAL A 148 -7.93 -29.01 -17.40
C VAL A 148 -7.21 -29.35 -16.10
N SER A 149 -7.80 -30.22 -15.27
CA SER A 149 -7.23 -30.65 -14.00
C SER A 149 -5.85 -31.33 -14.19
N ALA A 150 -5.73 -32.24 -15.16
CA ALA A 150 -4.50 -32.96 -15.45
C ALA A 150 -3.37 -32.03 -15.93
N VAL A 151 -3.67 -31.10 -16.84
CA VAL A 151 -2.69 -30.13 -17.36
C VAL A 151 -2.20 -29.20 -16.25
N LEU A 152 -3.11 -28.62 -15.47
CA LEU A 152 -2.74 -27.72 -14.38
C LEU A 152 -1.94 -28.44 -13.31
N SER A 153 -2.31 -29.68 -12.96
CA SER A 153 -1.56 -30.52 -12.01
C SER A 153 -0.17 -30.85 -12.52
N SER A 154 -0.02 -31.16 -13.82
CA SER A 154 1.28 -31.41 -14.45
C SER A 154 2.18 -30.17 -14.41
N ILE A 155 1.65 -28.99 -14.73
CA ILE A 155 2.40 -27.73 -14.65
C ILE A 155 2.83 -27.47 -13.21
N THR A 156 1.88 -27.52 -12.26
CA THR A 156 2.14 -27.29 -10.84
C THR A 156 3.18 -28.27 -10.27
N GLY A 157 3.12 -29.55 -10.64
CA GLY A 157 4.11 -30.55 -10.22
C GLY A 157 5.55 -30.19 -10.64
N LYS A 158 5.72 -29.64 -11.85
CA LYS A 158 7.05 -29.21 -12.34
C LYS A 158 7.63 -28.04 -11.54
N TYR A 159 6.79 -27.08 -11.13
CA TYR A 159 7.25 -25.94 -10.31
C TYR A 159 7.56 -26.33 -8.86
N ARG A 160 7.02 -27.47 -8.40
CA ARG A 160 7.15 -27.94 -7.01
C ARG A 160 8.22 -29.01 -6.81
N SER A 161 8.75 -29.62 -7.87
CA SER A 161 9.68 -30.75 -7.78
C SER A 161 11.00 -30.45 -7.05
N GLY A 162 11.39 -29.17 -6.93
CA GLY A 162 12.61 -28.73 -6.24
C GLY A 162 12.38 -28.07 -4.88
N LEU A 163 11.15 -28.07 -4.36
CA LEU A 163 10.83 -27.45 -3.07
C LEU A 163 11.19 -28.37 -1.90
N SER A 164 11.50 -27.77 -0.74
CA SER A 164 11.73 -28.54 0.49
C SER A 164 10.44 -29.20 0.97
N ILE A 165 10.58 -30.30 1.72
CA ILE A 165 9.46 -31.05 2.30
C ILE A 165 8.58 -30.13 3.15
N ASP A 166 9.17 -29.27 3.97
CA ASP A 166 8.43 -28.33 4.82
C ASP A 166 7.63 -27.32 3.99
N ARG A 167 8.22 -26.77 2.91
CA ARG A 167 7.51 -25.82 2.05
C ARG A 167 6.37 -26.50 1.30
N LEU A 168 6.58 -27.73 0.83
CA LEU A 168 5.54 -28.53 0.17
C LEU A 168 4.37 -28.79 1.12
N ALA A 169 4.63 -29.24 2.34
CA ALA A 169 3.58 -29.50 3.34
C ALA A 169 2.72 -28.26 3.63
N VAL A 170 3.34 -27.08 3.72
CA VAL A 170 2.63 -25.80 3.90
C VAL A 170 1.74 -25.48 2.68
N ILE A 171 2.26 -25.65 1.47
CA ILE A 171 1.53 -25.39 0.22
C ILE A 171 0.35 -26.37 0.08
N GLU A 172 0.56 -27.66 0.30
CA GLU A 172 -0.48 -28.69 0.20
C GLU A 172 -1.61 -28.46 1.21
N LYS A 173 -1.26 -28.05 2.44
CA LYS A 173 -2.26 -27.65 3.44
C LYS A 173 -3.11 -26.46 2.97
N ARG A 174 -2.49 -25.46 2.33
CA ARG A 174 -3.22 -24.33 1.71
C ARG A 174 -4.10 -24.80 0.55
N ASP A 175 -3.58 -25.65 -0.33
CA ASP A 175 -4.31 -26.16 -1.49
C ASP A 175 -5.54 -26.98 -1.09
N LYS A 176 -5.44 -27.77 -0.01
CA LYS A 176 -6.58 -28.50 0.55
C LYS A 176 -7.68 -27.55 1.01
N LYS A 177 -7.31 -26.53 1.80
CA LYS A 177 -8.26 -25.50 2.27
C LYS A 177 -8.91 -24.74 1.11
N GLU A 178 -8.14 -24.37 0.10
CA GLU A 178 -8.65 -23.70 -1.10
C GLU A 178 -9.58 -24.63 -1.90
N SER A 179 -9.29 -25.93 -1.97
CA SER A 179 -10.19 -26.90 -2.61
C SER A 179 -11.55 -26.97 -1.92
N GLU A 180 -11.54 -26.97 -0.58
CA GLU A 180 -12.76 -26.95 0.24
C GLU A 180 -13.54 -25.65 0.05
N GLU A 181 -12.86 -24.50 0.03
CA GLU A 181 -13.43 -23.18 -0.26
C GLU A 181 -14.12 -23.15 -1.63
N LEU A 182 -13.38 -23.52 -2.70
CA LEU A 182 -13.89 -23.50 -4.08
C LEU A 182 -15.04 -24.48 -4.30
N SER A 183 -15.01 -25.64 -3.63
CA SER A 183 -16.11 -26.60 -3.66
C SER A 183 -17.38 -25.99 -3.05
N LYS A 184 -17.28 -25.34 -1.88
CA LYS A 184 -18.40 -24.67 -1.23
C LYS A 184 -18.92 -23.49 -2.05
N ALA A 185 -18.02 -22.68 -2.63
CA ALA A 185 -18.38 -21.49 -3.39
C ALA A 185 -19.32 -21.77 -4.57
N ALA A 186 -19.21 -22.95 -5.18
CA ALA A 186 -20.08 -23.38 -6.28
C ALA A 186 -21.56 -23.56 -5.87
N TYR A 187 -21.85 -23.69 -4.57
CA TYR A 187 -23.20 -23.91 -4.02
C TYR A 187 -23.70 -22.74 -3.17
N LEU A 188 -22.90 -21.68 -3.00
CA LEU A 188 -23.35 -20.49 -2.28
C LEU A 188 -24.39 -19.75 -3.12
N GLU A 189 -25.45 -19.26 -2.49
CA GLU A 189 -26.37 -18.35 -3.16
C GLU A 189 -25.74 -16.96 -3.33
N VAL A 190 -26.19 -16.24 -4.36
CA VAL A 190 -25.83 -14.82 -4.52
C VAL A 190 -26.62 -14.05 -3.48
N ASP A 191 -25.93 -13.39 -2.55
CA ASP A 191 -26.59 -12.40 -1.70
C ASP A 191 -27.14 -11.28 -2.59
N THR A 192 -28.46 -11.22 -2.75
CA THR A 192 -29.16 -10.26 -3.60
C THR A 192 -29.20 -8.87 -2.98
N THR A 193 -28.92 -8.74 -1.68
CA THR A 193 -28.92 -7.44 -0.97
C THR A 193 -27.68 -6.61 -1.27
N ILE A 194 -26.57 -7.25 -1.67
CA ILE A 194 -25.30 -6.57 -1.97
C ILE A 194 -25.32 -6.05 -3.40
N SER A 195 -25.55 -4.74 -3.60
CA SER A 195 -25.36 -4.11 -4.91
C SER A 195 -23.85 -3.99 -5.20
N LEU A 196 -23.40 -4.48 -6.37
CA LEU A 196 -22.00 -4.38 -6.80
C LEU A 196 -21.92 -3.43 -8.00
N PRO A 197 -20.92 -2.55 -8.04
CA PRO A 197 -20.82 -1.55 -9.09
C PRO A 197 -20.52 -2.19 -10.45
N GLY A 198 -20.95 -1.53 -11.50
CA GLY A 198 -20.42 -1.75 -12.84
C GLY A 198 -18.95 -1.37 -12.93
N ARG A 199 -18.33 -1.70 -14.05
CA ARG A 199 -16.93 -1.37 -14.32
C ARG A 199 -16.72 0.14 -14.27
N GLN A 200 -15.69 0.56 -13.57
CA GLN A 200 -15.33 1.97 -13.43
C GLN A 200 -14.20 2.34 -14.40
N SER A 201 -13.29 1.40 -14.68
CA SER A 201 -12.16 1.64 -15.61
C SER A 201 -12.54 1.61 -17.09
N GLY A 202 -11.79 2.37 -17.91
CA GLY A 202 -11.98 2.43 -19.36
C GLY A 202 -13.01 3.47 -19.82
N SER A 203 -13.04 3.75 -21.12
CA SER A 203 -13.95 4.76 -21.67
C SER A 203 -15.42 4.33 -21.53
N VAL A 204 -16.33 5.30 -21.50
CA VAL A 204 -17.77 5.03 -21.37
C VAL A 204 -18.26 4.20 -22.55
N GLU A 205 -17.78 4.49 -23.76
CA GLU A 205 -18.12 3.77 -24.99
C GLU A 205 -17.68 2.30 -24.92
N TRP A 206 -16.47 2.06 -24.41
CA TRP A 206 -15.93 0.72 -24.22
C TRP A 206 -16.75 -0.09 -23.22
N ARG A 207 -17.08 0.50 -22.07
CA ARG A 207 -17.89 -0.14 -21.04
C ARG A 207 -19.32 -0.43 -21.52
N LYS A 208 -19.93 0.52 -22.24
CA LYS A 208 -21.27 0.38 -22.82
C LYS A 208 -21.30 -0.73 -23.87
N ALA A 209 -20.32 -0.78 -24.76
CA ALA A 209 -20.21 -1.82 -25.79
C ALA A 209 -20.13 -3.23 -25.21
N ARG A 210 -19.62 -3.36 -23.98
CA ARG A 210 -19.49 -4.63 -23.27
C ARG A 210 -20.61 -4.90 -22.25
N SER A 211 -21.58 -4.00 -22.14
CA SER A 211 -22.65 -4.06 -21.12
C SER A 211 -22.13 -4.10 -19.68
N GLU A 212 -20.96 -3.49 -19.41
CA GLU A 212 -20.28 -3.52 -18.11
C GLU A 212 -20.62 -2.29 -17.23
N LEU A 213 -21.60 -1.45 -17.60
CA LEU A 213 -21.94 -0.24 -16.85
C LEU A 213 -22.62 -0.50 -15.49
N GLY A 214 -23.07 -1.73 -15.22
CA GLY A 214 -23.83 -2.09 -14.03
C GLY A 214 -25.27 -1.57 -14.04
N GLN A 215 -26.06 -1.93 -13.03
CA GLN A 215 -27.36 -1.27 -12.77
C GLN A 215 -27.10 0.08 -12.09
N VAL A 216 -27.79 1.13 -12.54
CA VAL A 216 -27.68 2.48 -11.97
C VAL A 216 -28.50 2.53 -10.68
N ASP A 217 -27.94 2.02 -9.58
CA ASP A 217 -28.48 2.29 -8.26
C ASP A 217 -27.89 3.59 -7.73
N SER A 218 -28.72 4.63 -7.76
CA SER A 218 -28.45 6.00 -7.28
C SER A 218 -28.42 6.09 -5.75
N LEU A 219 -27.82 5.11 -5.06
CA LEU A 219 -27.70 5.09 -3.61
C LEU A 219 -26.23 5.06 -3.21
N THR A 220 -25.60 6.23 -3.30
CA THR A 220 -24.33 6.55 -2.63
C THR A 220 -24.56 6.43 -1.12
N SER A 221 -24.20 5.31 -0.50
CA SER A 221 -23.89 5.35 0.92
C SER A 221 -22.53 6.04 1.06
N SER A 222 -22.55 7.20 1.72
CA SER A 222 -21.48 8.20 1.74
C SER A 222 -20.35 7.86 2.72
N ALA A 223 -19.89 6.61 2.76
CA ALA A 223 -18.84 6.19 3.68
C ALA A 223 -17.85 5.26 2.99
N CYS A 224 -16.57 5.60 3.10
CA CYS A 224 -15.46 4.77 2.64
C CYS A 224 -15.39 3.47 3.45
N PRO A 225 -14.78 2.39 2.92
CA PRO A 225 -14.49 1.21 3.71
C PRO A 225 -13.66 1.56 4.96
N VAL A 226 -13.88 0.85 6.07
CA VAL A 226 -13.03 0.98 7.26
C VAL A 226 -11.61 0.51 6.92
N ARG A 227 -10.61 1.36 7.15
CA ARG A 227 -9.19 1.09 6.87
C ARG A 227 -8.41 0.96 8.16
N LYS A 228 -7.55 -0.05 8.28
CA LYS A 228 -6.62 -0.14 9.42
C LYS A 228 -5.46 0.83 9.24
N CYS A 229 -5.14 1.61 10.27
CA CYS A 229 -3.99 2.50 10.28
C CYS A 229 -2.72 1.68 10.59
N VAL A 230 -1.68 1.85 9.77
CA VAL A 230 -0.37 1.20 9.96
C VAL A 230 0.63 2.27 10.40
N ASP A 231 0.42 2.84 11.57
CA ASP A 231 1.07 4.07 12.04
C ASP A 231 1.75 3.90 13.41
N ALA A 232 1.89 2.67 13.91
CA ALA A 232 2.62 2.39 15.15
C ALA A 232 4.07 2.91 15.12
N HIS A 233 4.68 2.91 13.94
CA HIS A 233 6.04 3.41 13.73
C HIS A 233 6.09 4.94 13.86
N VAL A 234 5.03 5.65 13.49
CA VAL A 234 4.91 7.11 13.63
C VAL A 234 5.01 7.47 15.11
N SER A 235 4.17 6.87 15.96
CA SER A 235 4.22 7.14 17.41
C SER A 235 5.60 6.84 17.99
N LYS A 236 6.23 5.71 17.64
CA LYS A 236 7.59 5.37 18.12
C LYS A 236 8.65 6.38 17.71
N VAL A 237 8.59 6.87 16.47
CA VAL A 237 9.54 7.87 15.94
C VAL A 237 9.36 9.20 16.68
N TYR A 238 8.12 9.68 16.80
CA TYR A 238 7.83 10.93 17.51
C TYR A 238 8.19 10.84 18.99
N ASP A 239 7.90 9.72 19.67
CA ASP A 239 8.30 9.49 21.07
C ASP A 239 9.83 9.53 21.23
N ALA A 240 10.59 8.95 20.29
CA ALA A 240 12.04 8.94 20.33
C ALA A 240 12.64 10.33 20.08
N LEU A 241 12.10 11.08 19.12
CA LEU A 241 12.53 12.45 18.82
C LEU A 241 12.15 13.43 19.95
N SER A 242 10.95 13.30 20.51
CA SER A 242 10.52 14.07 21.68
C SER A 242 11.44 13.82 22.87
N SER A 243 11.80 12.56 23.13
CA SER A 243 12.77 12.21 24.18
C SER A 243 14.16 12.83 23.93
N LEU A 244 14.62 12.88 22.68
CA LEU A 244 15.90 13.51 22.33
C LEU A 244 15.86 15.04 22.52
N LEU A 245 14.76 15.68 22.13
CA LEU A 245 14.55 17.12 22.33
C LEU A 245 14.49 17.49 23.82
N SER A 246 13.80 16.69 24.65
CA SER A 246 13.80 16.89 26.09
C SER A 246 15.19 16.81 26.68
N HIS A 247 15.98 15.81 26.28
CA HIS A 247 17.39 15.69 26.70
C HIS A 247 18.20 16.94 26.32
N PHE A 248 18.02 17.49 25.11
CA PHE A 248 18.69 18.73 24.73
C PHE A 248 18.28 19.95 25.56
N CYS A 249 17.01 20.03 25.96
CA CYS A 249 16.52 21.07 26.84
C CYS A 249 17.10 20.92 28.26
N ASP A 250 17.07 19.71 28.80
CA ASP A 250 17.53 19.40 30.16
C ASP A 250 19.03 19.66 30.33
N GLU A 251 19.83 19.25 29.34
CA GLU A 251 21.29 19.43 29.31
C GLU A 251 21.72 20.82 28.78
N ASN A 252 20.77 21.72 28.48
CA ASN A 252 21.03 23.05 27.91
C ASN A 252 21.95 23.03 26.69
N ILE A 253 21.74 22.06 25.78
CA ILE A 253 22.54 21.91 24.57
C ILE A 253 22.35 23.15 23.67
N PRO A 254 23.43 23.79 23.19
CA PRO A 254 23.33 24.95 22.30
C PRO A 254 22.53 24.62 21.03
N LYS A 255 21.74 25.59 20.59
CA LYS A 255 20.92 25.50 19.36
C LYS A 255 21.75 25.03 18.15
N GLU A 256 22.94 25.58 17.97
CA GLU A 256 23.83 25.25 16.86
C GLU A 256 24.26 23.78 16.90
N ARG A 257 24.48 23.25 18.11
CA ARG A 257 24.82 21.84 18.32
C ARG A 257 23.63 20.94 18.04
N ALA A 258 22.43 21.32 18.49
CA ALA A 258 21.21 20.56 18.19
C ALA A 258 20.97 20.47 16.67
N ILE A 259 21.13 21.59 15.94
CA ILE A 259 21.03 21.62 14.47
C ILE A 259 22.04 20.68 13.83
N GLU A 260 23.32 20.70 14.27
CA GLU A 260 24.35 19.81 13.75
C GLU A 260 24.02 18.32 13.94
N VAL A 261 23.45 17.97 15.09
CA VAL A 261 22.99 16.61 15.38
C VAL A 261 21.87 16.21 14.41
N PHE A 262 20.83 17.02 14.28
CA PHE A 262 19.70 16.71 13.40
C PHE A 262 20.08 16.67 11.92
N ASP A 263 20.97 17.56 11.44
CA ASP A 263 21.52 17.49 10.08
C ASP A 263 22.33 16.20 9.85
N THR A 264 23.04 15.74 10.89
CA THR A 264 23.76 14.46 10.85
C THR A 264 22.82 13.27 10.80
N LEU A 265 21.75 13.27 11.61
CA LEU A 265 20.70 12.26 11.56
C LEU A 265 20.03 12.20 10.20
N LYS A 266 19.64 13.35 9.66
CA LYS A 266 19.03 13.46 8.32
C LYS A 266 19.93 12.87 7.24
N ARG A 267 21.23 13.17 7.28
CA ARG A 267 22.22 12.61 6.33
C ARG A 267 22.30 11.09 6.43
N VAL A 268 22.36 10.53 7.64
CA VAL A 268 22.36 9.07 7.86
C VAL A 268 21.07 8.44 7.32
N MET A 269 19.91 9.06 7.59
CA MET A 269 18.61 8.60 7.10
C MET A 269 18.52 8.62 5.56
N GLN A 270 19.00 9.69 4.93
CA GLN A 270 19.06 9.78 3.47
C GLN A 270 19.95 8.69 2.87
N ASN A 271 21.15 8.48 3.43
CA ASN A 271 22.05 7.41 2.98
C ASN A 271 21.42 6.02 3.16
N LEU A 272 20.68 5.79 4.26
CA LEU A 272 19.92 4.55 4.45
C LEU A 272 18.81 4.39 3.41
N LYS A 273 18.12 5.46 3.03
CA LYS A 273 17.07 5.45 2.00
C LYS A 273 17.63 5.05 0.64
N ASP A 274 18.82 5.54 0.32
CA ASP A 274 19.50 5.28 -0.95
C ASP A 274 20.26 3.94 -0.97
N ALA A 275 20.53 3.36 0.19
CA ALA A 275 21.21 2.07 0.31
C ALA A 275 20.39 0.93 -0.32
N ASN A 276 21.09 -0.15 -0.70
CA ASN A 276 20.45 -1.35 -1.24
C ASN A 276 19.37 -1.88 -0.29
N PHE A 277 18.16 -2.13 -0.81
CA PHE A 277 17.01 -2.53 0.02
C PHE A 277 17.26 -3.80 0.86
N LYS A 278 18.01 -4.78 0.33
CA LYS A 278 18.22 -6.06 1.03
C LYS A 278 19.14 -5.94 2.23
N SER A 279 20.24 -5.19 2.09
CA SER A 279 21.18 -4.97 3.18
C SER A 279 20.73 -3.84 4.11
N ARG A 280 20.19 -2.76 3.53
CA ARG A 280 19.76 -1.52 4.20
C ARG A 280 20.72 -1.14 5.32
N ARG A 281 21.97 -0.92 4.92
CA ARG A 281 23.12 -0.67 5.80
C ARG A 281 23.87 0.56 5.33
N VAL A 282 24.31 1.38 6.28
CA VAL A 282 25.20 2.52 6.04
C VAL A 282 26.35 2.50 7.05
N THR A 283 27.56 2.75 6.57
CA THR A 283 28.73 3.01 7.43
C THR A 283 28.62 4.42 8.01
N LEU A 284 28.93 4.56 9.30
CA LEU A 284 29.01 5.84 9.99
C LEU A 284 30.47 6.33 9.97
N ASP A 285 30.70 7.55 9.49
CA ASP A 285 32.01 8.19 9.59
C ASP A 285 32.36 8.52 11.06
N LYS A 286 33.64 8.78 11.34
CA LYS A 286 34.12 9.05 12.71
C LYS A 286 33.39 10.22 13.39
N LYS A 287 33.05 11.27 12.65
CA LYS A 287 32.34 12.43 13.19
C LYS A 287 30.92 12.06 13.61
N THR A 288 30.24 11.27 12.79
CA THR A 288 28.90 10.76 13.04
C THR A 288 28.90 9.80 14.24
N GLN A 289 29.91 8.94 14.35
CA GLN A 289 30.10 8.05 15.50
C GLN A 289 30.24 8.83 16.80
N GLN A 290 31.12 9.84 16.84
CA GLN A 290 31.30 10.71 18.01
C GLN A 290 29.99 11.39 18.42
N ILE A 291 29.26 11.96 17.45
CA ILE A 291 27.95 12.56 17.72
C ILE A 291 27.00 11.53 18.33
N PHE A 292 26.93 10.31 17.78
CA PHE A 292 26.02 9.26 18.26
C PHE A 292 26.38 8.80 19.69
N GLU A 293 27.67 8.71 20.01
CA GLU A 293 28.14 8.38 21.36
C GLU A 293 27.75 9.46 22.39
N GLU A 294 27.81 10.74 22.01
CA GLU A 294 27.43 11.86 22.89
C GLU A 294 25.93 11.87 23.24
N ILE A 295 25.07 11.41 22.33
CA ILE A 295 23.61 11.40 22.52
C ILE A 295 23.05 10.01 22.81
N PHE A 296 23.91 9.06 23.19
CA PHE A 296 23.50 7.76 23.69
C PHE A 296 22.91 7.92 25.09
N PRO A 297 21.72 7.38 25.42
CA PRO A 297 20.95 6.31 24.76
C PRO A 297 19.82 6.79 23.82
N SER A 298 19.59 8.09 23.68
CA SER A 298 18.48 8.65 22.88
C SER A 298 18.55 8.22 21.41
N ILE A 299 19.75 8.14 20.84
CA ILE A 299 19.94 7.65 19.47
C ILE A 299 19.57 6.17 19.30
N GLU A 300 19.82 5.33 20.30
CA GLU A 300 19.47 3.92 20.26
C GLU A 300 17.94 3.76 20.18
N ARG A 301 17.20 4.53 20.97
CA ARG A 301 15.74 4.57 20.93
C ARG A 301 15.22 4.98 19.56
N LEU A 302 15.83 5.99 18.93
CA LEU A 302 15.46 6.45 17.59
C LEU A 302 15.77 5.40 16.50
N LEU A 303 16.93 4.75 16.55
CA LEU A 303 17.27 3.65 15.66
C LEU A 303 16.27 2.50 15.80
N CYS A 304 15.95 2.11 17.04
CA CYS A 304 14.96 1.06 17.32
C CYS A 304 13.57 1.41 16.78
N ALA A 305 13.13 2.67 16.91
CA ALA A 305 11.86 3.14 16.35
C ALA A 305 11.79 2.95 14.82
N MET A 306 12.93 3.09 14.13
CA MET A 306 13.07 2.84 12.69
C MET A 306 13.41 1.37 12.33
N SER A 307 13.37 0.44 13.29
CA SER A 307 13.81 -0.94 13.10
C SER A 307 15.27 -1.05 12.61
N LEU A 308 16.14 -0.19 13.12
CA LEU A 308 17.58 -0.17 12.87
C LEU A 308 18.35 -0.53 14.15
N LYS A 309 19.60 -0.97 14.00
CA LYS A 309 20.56 -1.09 15.09
C LYS A 309 21.92 -0.56 14.66
N ALA A 310 22.69 -0.05 15.62
CA ALA A 310 24.11 0.20 15.44
C ALA A 310 24.88 -1.12 15.59
N GLU A 311 25.82 -1.38 14.69
CA GLU A 311 26.71 -2.54 14.71
C GLU A 311 28.16 -2.06 14.65
N LEU A 312 29.00 -2.61 15.52
CA LEU A 312 30.45 -2.42 15.47
C LEU A 312 31.06 -3.55 14.64
N GLY A 313 31.71 -3.20 13.53
CA GLY A 313 32.46 -4.12 12.70
C GLY A 313 33.75 -4.58 13.38
N THR A 314 34.35 -5.65 12.82
CA THR A 314 35.62 -6.21 13.31
C THR A 314 36.79 -5.22 13.23
N ASP A 315 36.68 -4.23 12.34
CA ASP A 315 37.74 -3.27 12.04
C ASP A 315 37.52 -1.94 12.80
N GLY A 316 36.59 -1.91 13.76
CA GLY A 316 36.18 -0.71 14.50
C GLY A 316 35.23 0.20 13.71
N GLU A 317 34.79 -0.20 12.53
CA GLU A 317 33.83 0.54 11.69
C GLU A 317 32.41 0.38 12.24
N CYS A 318 31.79 1.47 12.71
CA CYS A 318 30.39 1.46 13.12
C CYS A 318 29.46 1.62 11.92
N SER A 319 28.37 0.88 11.90
CA SER A 319 27.35 0.94 10.85
C SER A 319 25.95 0.91 11.44
N ALA A 320 24.99 1.55 10.77
CA ALA A 320 23.57 1.39 11.07
C ALA A 320 22.93 0.43 10.06
N THR A 321 22.26 -0.61 10.55
CA THR A 321 21.71 -1.70 9.72
C THR A 321 20.26 -2.00 10.10
N ALA A 322 19.41 -2.28 9.11
CA ALA A 322 18.03 -2.70 9.35
C ALA A 322 17.92 -4.08 10.03
N VAL A 323 17.02 -4.16 11.01
CA VAL A 323 16.72 -5.36 11.80
C VAL A 323 15.38 -5.93 11.37
N GLY A 324 15.31 -7.26 11.25
CA GLY A 324 14.06 -7.94 10.90
C GLY A 324 13.59 -7.67 9.47
N ASN A 325 12.29 -7.36 9.32
CA ASN A 325 11.67 -7.09 8.03
C ASN A 325 11.94 -5.64 7.60
N LYS A 326 12.62 -5.48 6.46
CA LYS A 326 13.11 -4.20 5.91
C LYS A 326 11.97 -3.26 5.50
N ILE A 327 10.75 -3.79 5.38
CA ILE A 327 9.54 -2.99 5.17
C ILE A 327 9.31 -2.05 6.36
N HIS A 328 9.56 -2.49 7.60
CA HIS A 328 9.36 -1.64 8.77
C HIS A 328 10.28 -0.41 8.74
N THR A 329 11.56 -0.60 8.41
CA THR A 329 12.49 0.51 8.19
C THR A 329 12.04 1.39 7.02
N SER A 330 11.52 0.80 5.94
CA SER A 330 11.06 1.56 4.76
C SER A 330 9.81 2.40 5.03
N LEU A 331 8.98 2.01 6.00
CA LEU A 331 7.85 2.79 6.49
C LEU A 331 8.29 3.89 7.46
N ALA A 332 9.18 3.57 8.40
CA ALA A 332 9.59 4.50 9.45
C ALA A 332 10.55 5.60 8.98
N LEU A 333 11.39 5.31 7.98
CA LEU A 333 12.44 6.23 7.54
C LEU A 333 11.90 7.54 6.94
N PRO A 334 10.90 7.54 6.03
CA PRO A 334 10.29 8.78 5.56
C PRO A 334 9.70 9.62 6.69
N VAL A 335 9.00 8.99 7.64
CA VAL A 335 8.39 9.68 8.79
C VAL A 335 9.45 10.33 9.67
N ALA A 336 10.55 9.63 9.95
CA ALA A 336 11.65 10.19 10.73
C ALA A 336 12.33 11.36 10.01
N MET A 337 12.47 11.29 8.68
CA MET A 337 13.04 12.39 7.90
C MET A 337 12.14 13.63 7.91
N ASP A 338 10.83 13.46 7.71
CA ASP A 338 9.86 14.56 7.73
C ASP A 338 9.80 15.22 9.12
N ALA A 339 9.78 14.41 10.19
CA ALA A 339 9.82 14.90 11.56
C ALA A 339 11.12 15.64 11.91
N VAL A 340 12.28 15.15 11.44
CA VAL A 340 13.56 15.85 11.61
C VAL A 340 13.57 17.18 10.83
N ASP A 341 12.94 17.23 9.66
CA ASP A 341 12.81 18.46 8.87
C ASP A 341 11.93 19.51 9.55
N GLU A 342 10.84 19.08 10.19
CA GLU A 342 10.02 19.94 11.02
C GLU A 342 10.82 20.52 12.19
N ILE A 343 11.54 19.68 12.92
CA ILE A 343 12.38 20.09 14.05
C ILE A 343 13.43 21.11 13.58
N LEU A 344 14.15 20.81 12.49
CA LEU A 344 15.15 21.72 11.91
C LEU A 344 14.54 23.06 11.48
N SER A 345 13.34 23.03 10.90
CA SER A 345 12.59 24.25 10.54
C SER A 345 12.30 25.10 11.77
N ASN A 346 11.78 24.48 12.84
CA ASN A 346 11.44 25.14 14.10
C ASN A 346 12.66 25.72 14.82
N TYR A 347 13.83 25.05 14.74
CA TYR A 347 15.08 25.64 15.23
C TYR A 347 15.48 26.85 14.38
N LYS A 348 15.39 26.79 13.05
CA LYS A 348 15.79 27.90 12.17
C LYS A 348 14.90 29.13 12.32
N SER A 349 13.62 28.97 12.64
CA SER A 349 12.67 30.05 12.83
C SER A 349 12.67 30.66 14.25
N ASP A 350 13.58 30.22 15.14
CA ASP A 350 13.67 30.65 16.56
C ASP A 350 12.43 30.33 17.43
N VAL A 351 11.52 29.50 16.93
CA VAL A 351 10.24 29.25 17.60
C VAL A 351 10.39 28.34 18.84
N PHE A 352 11.46 27.54 18.90
CA PHE A 352 11.82 26.74 20.08
C PHE A 352 12.19 27.56 21.33
N CYS A 353 12.34 28.90 21.22
CA CYS A 353 12.75 29.76 22.35
C CYS A 353 11.61 30.20 23.27
N THR A 354 10.38 29.73 23.05
CA THR A 354 9.25 29.95 23.97
C THR A 354 8.80 28.61 24.55
N LYS A 355 8.46 28.57 25.84
CA LYS A 355 8.21 27.36 26.67
C LYS A 355 7.06 26.42 26.21
N VAL A 356 6.59 26.53 24.96
CA VAL A 356 5.55 25.71 24.38
C VAL A 356 6.22 24.82 23.32
N HIS A 357 6.40 23.53 23.64
CA HIS A 357 6.86 22.53 22.68
C HIS A 357 5.95 22.53 21.45
N GLN A 358 6.47 22.97 20.30
CA GLN A 358 5.75 22.92 19.02
C GLN A 358 5.86 21.59 18.29
N PHE A 359 6.84 20.76 18.66
CA PHE A 359 6.91 19.40 18.15
C PHE A 359 5.90 18.52 18.91
N PRO A 360 5.14 17.64 18.23
CA PRO A 360 4.11 16.84 18.87
C PRO A 360 4.67 16.02 20.04
N ARG A 361 3.92 16.00 21.14
CA ARG A 361 4.32 15.30 22.37
C ARG A 361 4.26 13.78 22.17
N GLY A 362 4.91 13.04 23.06
CA GLY A 362 4.81 11.57 23.08
C GLY A 362 3.41 11.06 23.50
N ASN A 363 3.13 9.78 23.26
CA ASN A 363 1.84 9.09 23.49
C ASN A 363 0.75 9.30 22.40
N ARG A 364 1.18 9.41 21.14
CA ARG A 364 0.26 9.47 20.00
C ARG A 364 -0.55 8.17 19.84
N LEU A 365 -1.87 8.25 19.71
CA LEU A 365 -2.74 7.13 19.35
C LEU A 365 -2.32 6.55 18.00
N CYS A 366 -2.20 5.22 17.94
CA CYS A 366 -1.83 4.51 16.73
C CYS A 366 -2.46 3.11 16.67
N SER A 367 -2.34 2.47 15.51
CA SER A 367 -2.77 1.11 15.20
C SER A 367 -4.29 0.87 15.18
N GLY A 368 -5.09 1.93 15.27
CA GLY A 368 -6.55 1.88 15.16
C GLY A 368 -7.05 1.68 13.73
N SER A 369 -8.30 2.08 13.49
CA SER A 369 -8.92 2.01 12.16
C SER A 369 -9.68 3.27 11.83
N VAL A 370 -9.55 3.78 10.61
CA VAL A 370 -10.22 4.99 10.14
C VAL A 370 -11.40 4.67 9.22
N LEU A 371 -12.48 5.42 9.38
CA LEU A 371 -13.61 5.54 8.46
C LEU A 371 -13.63 6.98 7.92
N ALA A 372 -14.16 7.25 6.72
CA ALA A 372 -14.28 8.62 6.23
C ALA A 372 -15.52 8.80 5.35
N SER A 373 -16.01 10.03 5.23
CA SER A 373 -17.14 10.39 4.35
C SER A 373 -16.82 10.19 2.87
N GLY A 374 -15.55 10.40 2.50
CA GLY A 374 -15.06 10.29 1.14
C GLY A 374 -13.54 10.14 1.13
N GLU A 375 -13.01 9.62 0.03
CA GLU A 375 -11.57 9.49 -0.18
C GLU A 375 -11.23 9.43 -1.66
N GLN A 376 -10.07 9.97 -2.04
CA GLN A 376 -9.57 9.89 -3.40
C GLN A 376 -8.64 8.68 -3.56
N LEU A 377 -8.89 7.86 -4.57
CA LEU A 377 -8.00 6.77 -4.97
C LEU A 377 -7.15 7.19 -6.17
N PRO A 378 -5.91 6.66 -6.31
CA PRO A 378 -5.21 5.81 -5.36
C PRO A 378 -4.46 6.59 -4.26
N ILE A 379 -4.35 7.91 -4.40
CA ILE A 379 -3.69 8.84 -3.48
C ILE A 379 -4.80 9.73 -2.90
N GLY A 380 -4.78 9.98 -1.59
CA GLY A 380 -5.89 10.68 -0.93
C GLY A 380 -6.74 9.80 0.00
N ILE A 381 -6.31 8.58 0.32
CA ILE A 381 -7.07 7.66 1.17
C ILE A 381 -7.09 8.10 2.64
N ALA A 382 -8.12 7.70 3.38
CA ALA A 382 -8.31 8.14 4.77
C ALA A 382 -7.12 7.86 5.71
N THR A 383 -6.34 6.80 5.47
CA THR A 383 -5.16 6.47 6.29
C THR A 383 -3.99 7.44 6.11
N ALA A 384 -3.95 8.19 5.01
CA ALA A 384 -2.88 9.17 4.77
C ALA A 384 -2.88 10.29 5.83
N ALA A 385 -4.04 10.60 6.43
CA ALA A 385 -4.12 11.54 7.55
C ALA A 385 -3.32 11.10 8.80
N PHE A 386 -2.92 9.82 8.89
CA PHE A 386 -2.28 9.22 10.06
C PHE A 386 -0.91 8.61 9.77
N ASP A 387 -0.43 8.63 8.53
CA ASP A 387 0.79 7.91 8.17
C ASP A 387 2.09 8.65 8.53
N GLY A 388 1.98 9.89 9.01
CA GLY A 388 3.11 10.70 9.48
C GLY A 388 4.01 11.25 8.37
N ILE A 389 3.56 11.20 7.11
CA ILE A 389 4.29 11.70 5.95
C ILE A 389 3.68 13.03 5.53
N HIS A 390 4.47 14.11 5.50
CA HIS A 390 3.96 15.46 5.24
C HIS A 390 3.47 15.66 3.79
N SER A 391 4.00 14.86 2.86
CA SER A 391 3.59 14.89 1.46
C SER A 391 2.39 13.99 1.15
N SER A 392 1.98 13.14 2.09
CA SER A 392 0.75 12.36 1.98
C SER A 392 -0.41 13.22 2.52
N LYS A 393 -1.61 12.97 2.00
CA LYS A 393 -2.82 13.64 2.51
C LYS A 393 -4.03 12.79 2.26
N TRP A 394 -5.01 12.93 3.14
CA TRP A 394 -6.38 12.50 2.87
C TRP A 394 -7.05 13.57 2.00
N GLU A 395 -7.69 13.15 0.91
CA GLU A 395 -8.40 14.04 0.01
C GLU A 395 -9.86 13.61 -0.04
N GLU A 396 -10.76 14.55 0.25
CA GLU A 396 -12.19 14.33 0.11
C GLU A 396 -12.63 14.86 -1.27
N PRO A 397 -13.21 14.01 -2.15
CA PRO A 397 -13.49 14.38 -3.54
C PRO A 397 -14.54 15.49 -3.73
N ASP A 398 -15.46 15.64 -2.78
CA ASP A 398 -16.62 16.52 -2.84
C ASP A 398 -16.41 17.87 -2.11
N GLY A 399 -15.35 17.98 -1.29
CA GLY A 399 -14.63 19.15 -0.73
C GLY A 399 -15.43 20.24 0.00
N SER A 400 -16.52 20.68 -0.60
CA SER A 400 -17.32 21.86 -0.24
C SER A 400 -18.62 21.54 0.50
N LYS A 401 -18.99 20.25 0.64
CA LYS A 401 -20.25 19.81 1.27
C LYS A 401 -20.11 19.45 2.75
N GLY A 402 -18.91 19.66 3.31
CA GLY A 402 -18.53 19.15 4.62
C GLY A 402 -18.09 17.69 4.56
N CYS A 403 -17.05 17.35 5.31
CA CYS A 403 -16.47 16.01 5.36
C CYS A 403 -16.27 15.56 6.81
N TRP A 404 -16.17 14.25 7.00
CA TRP A 404 -15.78 13.68 8.27
C TRP A 404 -14.82 12.51 8.06
N ILE A 405 -14.02 12.25 9.06
CA ILE A 405 -13.11 11.11 9.18
C ILE A 405 -13.32 10.54 10.60
N ILE A 406 -13.13 9.22 10.83
CA ILE A 406 -13.42 8.46 12.06
C ILE A 406 -12.43 7.26 12.32
N TYR A 407 -11.17 7.46 12.73
CA TYR A 407 -10.32 6.74 13.69
C TYR A 407 -11.02 6.21 14.95
N LYS A 408 -11.06 4.90 15.01
CA LYS A 408 -11.52 4.08 16.10
C LYS A 408 -10.31 3.37 16.70
N MET A 409 -10.22 3.35 18.02
CA MET A 409 -9.19 2.63 18.75
C MET A 409 -9.30 1.11 18.53
N LEU A 410 -8.19 0.41 18.72
CA LEU A 410 -8.17 -1.05 18.77
C LEU A 410 -9.02 -1.55 19.94
N ASP A 411 -9.71 -2.68 19.70
CA ASP A 411 -10.41 -3.47 20.73
C ASP A 411 -11.40 -2.67 21.60
N ASP A 412 -12.04 -1.65 21.03
CA ASP A 412 -13.01 -0.76 21.71
C ASP A 412 -12.45 -0.10 22.99
N GLN A 413 -11.13 0.07 23.07
CA GLN A 413 -10.48 0.80 24.15
C GLN A 413 -10.94 2.26 24.19
N THR A 414 -11.05 2.82 25.39
CA THR A 414 -11.38 4.23 25.63
C THR A 414 -10.20 4.93 26.27
N CYS A 415 -9.89 6.15 25.82
CA CYS A 415 -8.95 7.04 26.50
C CYS A 415 -9.44 8.49 26.44
N GLU A 416 -8.93 9.32 27.35
CA GLU A 416 -9.20 10.74 27.36
C GLU A 416 -8.23 11.44 26.40
N LEU A 417 -8.79 12.05 25.35
CA LEU A 417 -8.03 12.83 24.38
C LEU A 417 -7.53 14.12 25.04
N ASP A 418 -6.22 14.23 25.22
CA ASP A 418 -5.55 15.38 25.83
C ASP A 418 -5.39 16.53 24.84
N SER A 419 -4.82 16.22 23.67
CA SER A 419 -4.45 17.24 22.68
C SER A 419 -4.25 16.63 21.30
N TYR A 420 -4.17 17.54 20.33
CA TYR A 420 -4.57 17.25 18.99
C TYR A 420 -3.94 18.24 18.00
N ASP A 421 -3.34 17.74 16.92
CA ASP A 421 -2.72 18.54 15.86
C ASP A 421 -3.33 18.23 14.49
N LEU A 422 -3.46 19.25 13.64
CA LEU A 422 -3.95 19.12 12.26
C LEU A 422 -3.03 19.91 11.33
N MET A 423 -2.62 19.32 10.21
CA MET A 423 -1.87 20.00 9.17
C MET A 423 -2.68 20.02 7.88
N SER A 424 -2.92 21.23 7.36
CA SER A 424 -3.48 21.42 6.04
C SER A 424 -2.46 21.02 4.96
N ALA A 425 -2.95 20.48 3.84
CA ALA A 425 -2.10 20.07 2.74
C ALA A 425 -1.32 21.23 2.10
N ASN A 426 -1.82 22.48 2.24
CA ASN A 426 -1.19 23.75 1.86
C ASN A 426 -0.70 23.84 0.39
N ASP A 427 -1.02 22.88 -0.45
CA ASP A 427 -0.60 22.85 -1.85
C ASP A 427 -1.59 23.57 -2.77
N VAL A 428 -2.86 23.65 -2.34
CA VAL A 428 -3.94 24.39 -2.99
C VAL A 428 -4.75 25.08 -1.88
N PRO A 429 -4.45 26.36 -1.56
CA PRO A 429 -5.09 27.08 -0.46
C PRO A 429 -6.62 27.09 -0.53
N GLU A 430 -7.20 26.99 -1.73
CA GLU A 430 -8.65 26.92 -1.94
C GLU A 430 -9.29 25.62 -1.42
N ARG A 431 -8.49 24.61 -1.08
CA ARG A 431 -8.93 23.33 -0.49
C ARG A 431 -8.83 23.32 1.03
N ASP A 432 -8.25 24.35 1.63
CA ASP A 432 -8.12 24.39 3.07
C ASP A 432 -9.52 24.57 3.69
N PRO A 433 -9.85 23.80 4.73
CA PRO A 433 -11.15 23.88 5.37
C PRO A 433 -11.39 25.28 5.94
N MET A 434 -12.55 25.86 5.60
CA MET A 434 -12.94 27.20 6.08
C MET A 434 -13.21 27.23 7.59
N ASP A 435 -13.71 26.13 8.17
CA ASP A 435 -14.03 25.98 9.59
C ASP A 435 -13.94 24.50 10.02
N TRP A 436 -13.65 24.26 11.31
CA TRP A 436 -13.60 22.92 11.92
C TRP A 436 -14.65 22.79 13.04
N TYR A 437 -15.62 21.87 12.90
CA TYR A 437 -16.67 21.66 13.90
C TYR A 437 -16.47 20.37 14.71
N ASN A 438 -16.28 20.54 16.02
CA ASN A 438 -16.06 19.46 16.98
C ASN A 438 -17.38 18.78 17.36
N ASN A 439 -17.66 17.61 16.78
CA ASN A 439 -18.57 16.64 17.40
C ASN A 439 -17.91 15.27 17.57
N PHE A 440 -17.01 14.86 16.66
CA PHE A 440 -16.07 13.74 16.78
C PHE A 440 -14.98 13.99 15.70
N VAL A 441 -13.76 14.43 16.05
CA VAL A 441 -12.77 14.95 15.06
C VAL A 441 -11.33 14.43 15.28
N TYR A 442 -10.53 14.54 14.21
CA TYR A 442 -9.41 13.72 13.74
C TYR A 442 -8.24 14.49 13.23
N LEU A 443 -7.08 13.84 13.22
CA LEU A 443 -5.92 14.42 13.85
C LEU A 443 -4.60 13.78 13.37
N HIS A 444 -3.64 14.65 13.07
CA HIS A 444 -2.23 14.36 12.78
C HIS A 444 -1.54 13.68 13.98
N THR A 445 -1.90 14.13 15.20
CA THR A 445 -1.47 13.56 16.48
C THR A 445 -2.69 13.54 17.40
N LEU A 446 -3.06 12.38 17.96
CA LEU A 446 -4.02 12.25 19.06
C LEU A 446 -3.23 11.88 20.30
N LEU A 447 -3.19 12.72 21.34
CA LEU A 447 -2.43 12.41 22.56
C LEU A 447 -3.38 11.97 23.66
N CYS A 448 -3.08 10.90 24.40
CA CYS A 448 -3.85 10.50 25.58
C CYS A 448 -3.04 10.69 26.87
N ARG A 449 -3.70 11.08 27.97
CA ARG A 449 -3.09 11.08 29.30
C ARG A 449 -2.90 9.65 29.80
N ALA A 450 -1.73 9.35 30.36
CA ALA A 450 -1.55 8.14 31.14
C ALA A 450 -2.34 8.29 32.47
N PRO A 451 -2.99 7.21 32.97
CA PRO A 451 -3.67 7.23 34.26
C PRO A 451 -2.75 7.52 35.45
#